data_AF-A0A948EYG9-F1
#
_entry.id   AF-A0A948EYG9-F1
#
_cell.length_a   1.000
_cell.length_b   1.000
_cell.length_c   1.000
_cell.angle_alpha   90.00
_cell.angle_beta   90.00
_cell.angle_gamma   90.00
#
_symmetry.space_group_name_H-M   'P 1'
#
loop_
_entity.id
_entity.type
_entity.pdbx_description
1 polymer ?
#
loop_
_entity_poly.entity_id
_entity_poly.type
_entity_poly.pdbx_seq_one_letter_code
_entity_poly.pdbx_strand_id
1 'polypeptide(L)'
;GAWLHVDAAHAGTAALCPEFRWLNDGLSAADSYCFNPHKWMFTNFDCDCFWVADRRPLLGALSILPEYLRNAPTESGAVIDYRDWHVPLGRRFRALKLWLVIRHYGIDGLRHHVREHVRLAQVFAGWVREDADWEVAAPAPLNLVCFRHRGGDEVNGRIMETVNAGGRIFITHTRLDGRLTLRLSVGQTHTEKRHVEMAWDLLRGAAGG
;
A
#
# COMPACT_ATOMS: atom_id res chain seq x y z
N GLY A 1 -13.95 -13.50 22.36
CA GLY A 1 -12.61 -13.61 21.73
C GLY A 1 -11.95 -12.24 21.74
N ALA A 2 -10.71 -12.15 21.28
CA ALA A 2 -10.07 -10.87 20.97
C ALA A 2 -10.62 -10.31 19.64
N TRP A 3 -10.59 -8.99 19.47
CA TRP A 3 -10.93 -8.35 18.20
C TRP A 3 -9.82 -8.58 17.17
N LEU A 4 -10.14 -9.12 16.01
CA LEU A 4 -9.21 -9.32 14.90
C LEU A 4 -9.39 -8.24 13.83
N HIS A 5 -8.46 -7.29 13.77
CA HIS A 5 -8.38 -6.30 12.70
C HIS A 5 -7.29 -6.66 11.69
N VAL A 6 -7.61 -6.58 10.40
CA VAL A 6 -6.66 -6.78 9.30
C VAL A 6 -6.30 -5.43 8.68
N ASP A 7 -5.06 -4.99 8.88
CA ASP A 7 -4.46 -3.87 8.17
C ASP A 7 -3.86 -4.35 6.84
N ALA A 8 -4.58 -4.10 5.75
CA ALA A 8 -4.12 -4.34 4.39
C ALA A 8 -3.82 -3.03 3.66
N ALA A 9 -3.40 -1.97 4.38
CA ALA A 9 -3.24 -0.61 3.86
C ALA A 9 -2.63 -0.55 2.45
N HIS A 10 -1.50 -1.21 2.24
CA HIS A 10 -0.85 -1.25 0.93
C HIS A 10 -1.33 -2.44 0.09
N ALA A 11 -1.19 -3.66 0.63
CA ALA A 11 -1.38 -4.89 -0.12
C ALA A 11 -2.85 -5.19 -0.50
N GLY A 12 -3.83 -4.58 0.18
CA GLY A 12 -5.25 -4.81 -0.08
C GLY A 12 -5.69 -4.44 -1.50
N THR A 13 -4.98 -3.51 -2.16
CA THR A 13 -5.23 -3.20 -3.58
C THR A 13 -4.89 -4.38 -4.50
N ALA A 14 -3.92 -5.23 -4.12
CA ALA A 14 -3.54 -6.39 -4.92
C ALA A 14 -4.69 -7.39 -5.09
N ALA A 15 -5.59 -7.49 -4.09
CA ALA A 15 -6.73 -8.41 -4.11
C ALA A 15 -7.78 -8.10 -5.20
N LEU A 16 -7.64 -6.95 -5.90
CA LEU A 16 -8.37 -6.70 -7.16
C LEU A 16 -8.05 -7.80 -8.18
N CYS A 17 -6.81 -8.27 -8.25
CA CYS A 17 -6.36 -9.37 -9.10
C CYS A 17 -6.63 -10.72 -8.42
N PRO A 18 -7.37 -11.66 -9.06
CA PRO A 18 -7.69 -12.96 -8.47
C PRO A 18 -6.48 -13.76 -7.95
N GLU A 19 -5.35 -13.71 -8.65
CA GLU A 19 -4.12 -14.42 -8.30
C GLU A 19 -3.40 -13.90 -7.04
N PHE A 20 -3.79 -12.74 -6.50
CA PHE A 20 -3.27 -12.21 -5.24
C PHE A 20 -4.27 -12.29 -4.08
N ARG A 21 -5.44 -12.90 -4.30
CA ARG A 21 -6.49 -12.99 -3.25
C ARG A 21 -6.13 -13.89 -2.09
N TRP A 22 -5.12 -14.75 -2.24
CA TRP A 22 -4.55 -15.54 -1.14
C TRP A 22 -4.10 -14.67 0.04
N LEU A 23 -3.79 -13.38 -0.19
CA LEU A 23 -3.51 -12.41 0.88
C LEU A 23 -4.65 -12.27 1.89
N ASN A 24 -5.88 -12.60 1.48
CA ASN A 24 -7.09 -12.53 2.29
C ASN A 24 -7.60 -13.92 2.71
N ASP A 25 -6.79 -14.96 2.60
CA ASP A 25 -7.16 -16.28 3.11
C ASP A 25 -7.38 -16.20 4.63
N GLY A 26 -8.56 -16.66 5.08
CA GLY A 26 -8.99 -16.54 6.48
C GLY A 26 -9.65 -15.21 6.87
N LEU A 27 -9.81 -14.25 5.93
CA LEU A 27 -10.40 -12.93 6.22
C LEU A 27 -11.82 -13.00 6.80
N SER A 28 -12.56 -14.08 6.55
CA SER A 28 -13.89 -14.31 7.13
C SER A 28 -13.91 -14.39 8.66
N ALA A 29 -12.76 -14.60 9.30
CA ALA A 29 -12.62 -14.60 10.76
C ALA A 29 -12.32 -13.20 11.34
N ALA A 30 -12.09 -12.19 10.50
CA ALA A 30 -11.76 -10.83 10.94
C ALA A 30 -13.02 -10.03 11.33
N ASP A 31 -12.91 -9.26 12.40
CA ASP A 31 -13.96 -8.33 12.85
C ASP A 31 -13.92 -7.02 12.05
N SER A 32 -12.75 -6.65 11.52
CA SER A 32 -12.60 -5.49 10.62
C SER A 32 -11.42 -5.59 9.66
N TYR A 33 -11.50 -4.84 8.56
CA TYR A 33 -10.51 -4.81 7.48
C TYR A 33 -10.34 -3.38 6.97
N CYS A 34 -9.11 -2.96 6.69
CA CYS A 34 -8.87 -1.71 5.97
C CYS A 34 -7.87 -1.89 4.82
N PHE A 35 -8.02 -1.07 3.79
CA PHE A 35 -6.94 -0.80 2.84
C PHE A 35 -6.99 0.63 2.32
N ASN A 36 -5.88 1.10 1.77
CA ASN A 36 -5.74 2.47 1.29
C ASN A 36 -5.73 2.54 -0.24
N PRO A 37 -6.85 2.92 -0.89
CA PRO A 37 -6.83 3.31 -2.29
C PRO A 37 -5.79 4.39 -2.62
N HIS A 38 -5.44 5.24 -1.65
CA HIS A 38 -4.42 6.26 -1.83
C HIS A 38 -2.98 5.76 -1.82
N LYS A 39 -2.74 4.49 -1.52
CA LYS A 39 -1.40 3.90 -1.62
C LYS A 39 -1.14 3.37 -3.01
N TRP A 40 -2.04 2.54 -3.56
CA TRP A 40 -1.74 1.79 -4.78
C TRP A 40 -2.92 1.65 -5.75
N MET A 41 -4.03 2.36 -5.51
CA MET A 41 -5.24 2.34 -6.34
C MET A 41 -5.51 3.72 -6.96
N PHE A 42 -4.46 4.50 -7.23
CA PHE A 42 -4.51 5.75 -8.01
C PHE A 42 -5.48 6.82 -7.49
N THR A 43 -5.88 6.75 -6.22
CA THR A 43 -6.82 7.70 -5.62
C THR A 43 -6.07 8.64 -4.69
N ASN A 44 -5.81 9.89 -5.10
CA ASN A 44 -5.00 10.82 -4.31
C ASN A 44 -5.39 10.90 -2.82
N PHE A 45 -4.40 11.10 -1.94
CA PHE A 45 -4.58 11.23 -0.49
C PHE A 45 -5.59 12.35 -0.13
N ASP A 46 -6.44 12.20 0.89
CA ASP A 46 -6.68 11.04 1.76
C ASP A 46 -7.76 10.11 1.20
N CYS A 47 -7.55 8.80 1.22
CA CYS A 47 -8.58 7.81 0.89
C CYS A 47 -8.25 6.44 1.50
N ASP A 48 -8.81 6.16 2.67
CA ASP A 48 -8.78 4.84 3.32
C ASP A 48 -10.20 4.26 3.26
N CYS A 49 -10.29 2.96 3.06
CA CYS A 49 -11.55 2.25 3.13
C CYS A 49 -11.51 1.24 4.28
N PHE A 50 -12.51 1.32 5.15
CA PHE A 50 -12.63 0.55 6.37
C PHE A 50 -13.96 -0.21 6.38
N TRP A 51 -13.89 -1.50 6.68
CA TRP A 51 -15.03 -2.40 6.82
C TRP A 51 -15.02 -3.03 8.21
N VAL A 52 -16.21 -3.25 8.75
CA VAL A 52 -16.47 -4.00 9.98
C VAL A 52 -17.46 -5.10 9.66
N ALA A 53 -17.25 -6.30 10.23
CA ALA A 53 -18.18 -7.42 10.09
C ALA A 53 -19.50 -7.13 10.84
N ASP A 54 -19.39 -6.47 11.99
CA ASP A 54 -20.50 -5.96 12.79
C ASP A 54 -20.29 -4.48 13.12
N ARG A 55 -21.26 -3.64 12.73
CA ARG A 55 -21.21 -2.19 12.99
C ARG A 55 -21.55 -1.81 14.43
N ARG A 56 -22.21 -2.69 15.20
CA ARG A 56 -22.75 -2.35 16.53
C ARG A 56 -21.65 -1.88 17.50
N PRO A 57 -20.49 -2.54 17.62
CA PRO A 57 -19.42 -2.08 18.51
C PRO A 57 -18.86 -0.71 18.10
N LEU A 58 -18.71 -0.46 16.79
CA LEU A 58 -18.22 0.82 16.27
C LEU A 58 -19.18 1.97 16.63
N LEU A 59 -20.47 1.79 16.34
CA LEU A 59 -21.50 2.78 16.67
C LEU A 59 -21.61 2.99 18.19
N GLY A 60 -21.62 1.90 18.97
CA GLY A 60 -21.68 1.99 20.43
C GLY A 60 -20.50 2.75 21.04
N ALA A 61 -19.34 2.75 20.38
CA ALA A 61 -18.15 3.48 20.83
C ALA A 61 -18.13 4.96 20.40
N LEU A 62 -18.71 5.29 19.24
CA LEU A 62 -18.54 6.60 18.60
C LEU A 62 -19.80 7.47 18.53
N SER A 63 -20.99 6.88 18.66
CA SER A 63 -22.25 7.61 18.49
C SER A 63 -22.46 8.66 19.59
N ILE A 64 -22.66 9.91 19.16
CA ILE A 64 -23.14 11.01 19.99
C ILE A 64 -24.24 11.73 19.20
N LEU A 65 -25.46 11.77 19.74
CA LEU A 65 -26.63 12.35 19.07
C LEU A 65 -27.17 13.58 19.82
N PRO A 66 -26.61 14.79 19.57
CA PRO A 66 -27.21 16.02 20.06
C PRO A 66 -28.49 16.35 19.29
N GLU A 67 -29.38 17.13 19.91
CA GLU A 67 -30.73 17.43 19.39
C GLU A 67 -30.71 18.03 17.97
N TYR A 68 -29.79 18.96 17.69
CA TYR A 68 -29.68 19.63 16.38
C TYR A 68 -29.26 18.70 15.23
N LEU A 69 -28.91 17.45 15.52
CA LEU A 69 -28.51 16.43 14.56
C LEU A 69 -29.58 15.35 14.32
N ARG A 70 -30.71 15.42 15.03
CA ARG A 70 -31.85 14.51 14.86
C ARG A 70 -32.62 14.81 13.58
N ASN A 71 -33.12 13.75 12.96
CA ASN A 71 -34.01 13.81 11.81
C ASN A 71 -34.74 12.45 11.66
N ALA A 72 -35.90 12.45 11.02
CA ALA A 72 -36.72 11.25 10.87
C ALA A 72 -36.00 10.07 10.15
N PRO A 73 -35.18 10.29 9.11
CA PRO A 73 -34.36 9.21 8.52
C PRO A 73 -33.39 8.53 9.49
N THR A 74 -32.69 9.29 10.33
CA THR A 74 -31.81 8.75 11.38
C THR A 74 -32.62 7.93 12.39
N GLU A 75 -33.74 8.47 12.88
CA GLU A 75 -34.55 7.83 13.93
C GLU A 75 -35.26 6.56 13.45
N SER A 76 -35.65 6.52 12.17
CA SER A 76 -36.21 5.32 11.54
C SER A 76 -35.14 4.26 11.21
N GLY A 77 -33.85 4.59 11.29
CA GLY A 77 -32.75 3.71 10.90
C GLY A 77 -32.67 3.47 9.38
N ALA A 78 -33.33 4.31 8.57
CA ALA A 78 -33.40 4.17 7.12
C ALA A 78 -32.09 4.56 6.41
N VAL A 79 -31.18 5.26 7.10
CA VAL A 79 -29.92 5.78 6.54
C VAL A 79 -28.73 5.43 7.43
N ILE A 80 -27.52 5.55 6.86
CA ILE A 80 -26.26 5.43 7.59
C ILE A 80 -25.70 6.83 7.85
N ASP A 81 -25.71 7.23 9.11
CA ASP A 81 -25.04 8.44 9.56
C ASP A 81 -23.55 8.18 9.75
N TYR A 82 -22.75 8.45 8.71
CA TYR A 82 -21.30 8.23 8.75
C TYR A 82 -20.56 9.07 9.78
N ARG A 83 -21.21 10.04 10.45
CA ARG A 83 -20.63 10.70 11.64
C ARG A 83 -20.36 9.73 12.78
N ASP A 84 -21.13 8.64 12.86
CA ASP A 84 -21.00 7.64 13.92
C ASP A 84 -19.96 6.55 13.54
N TRP A 85 -19.30 6.68 12.38
CA TRP A 85 -18.34 5.71 11.84
C TRP A 85 -16.89 6.22 11.88
N HIS A 86 -16.66 7.42 12.42
CA HIS A 86 -15.35 8.05 12.49
C HIS A 86 -15.29 9.06 13.64
N VAL A 87 -14.08 9.53 13.97
CA VAL A 87 -13.86 10.41 15.14
C VAL A 87 -14.47 11.82 14.99
N PRO A 88 -14.29 12.55 13.88
CA PRO A 88 -14.83 13.91 13.76
C PRO A 88 -16.31 13.92 13.37
N LEU A 89 -17.05 15.00 13.64
CA LEU A 89 -18.44 15.13 13.15
C LEU A 89 -18.48 15.28 11.61
N GLY A 90 -17.81 16.31 11.09
CA GLY A 90 -17.85 16.66 9.68
C GLY A 90 -16.99 15.74 8.79
N ARG A 91 -17.42 15.54 7.54
CA ARG A 91 -16.65 14.81 6.51
C ARG A 91 -16.76 15.44 5.14
N ARG A 92 -15.68 15.31 4.35
CA ARG A 92 -15.65 15.67 2.92
C ARG A 92 -16.32 14.59 2.08
N PHE A 93 -16.68 14.91 0.84
CA PHE A 93 -17.19 13.94 -0.13
C PHE A 93 -16.06 13.09 -0.76
N ARG A 94 -15.36 12.30 0.08
CA ARG A 94 -14.20 11.49 -0.34
C ARG A 94 -14.55 10.40 -1.37
N ALA A 95 -15.78 9.90 -1.34
CA ALA A 95 -16.23 8.84 -2.23
C ALA A 95 -16.26 9.28 -3.72
N LEU A 96 -16.39 10.58 -4.02
CA LEU A 96 -16.45 11.08 -5.39
C LEU A 96 -15.17 10.75 -6.18
N LYS A 97 -13.99 11.02 -5.62
CA LYS A 97 -12.72 10.73 -6.31
C LYS A 97 -12.49 9.23 -6.49
N LEU A 98 -12.83 8.41 -5.48
CA LEU A 98 -12.72 6.96 -5.58
C LEU A 98 -13.66 6.41 -6.67
N TRP A 99 -14.90 6.91 -6.70
CA TRP A 99 -15.87 6.53 -7.73
C TRP A 99 -15.38 6.90 -9.14
N LEU A 100 -14.83 8.10 -9.33
CA LEU A 100 -14.25 8.52 -10.61
C LEU A 100 -13.07 7.64 -11.04
N VAL A 101 -12.16 7.28 -10.12
CA VAL A 101 -11.04 6.36 -10.41
C VAL A 101 -11.58 5.00 -10.87
N ILE A 102 -12.50 4.40 -10.12
CA ILE A 102 -13.09 3.10 -10.46
C ILE A 102 -13.78 3.15 -11.83
N ARG A 103 -14.53 4.24 -12.10
CA ARG A 103 -15.25 4.45 -13.36
C ARG A 103 -14.32 4.71 -14.55
N HIS A 104 -13.24 5.45 -14.33
CA HIS A 104 -12.30 5.85 -15.38
C HIS A 104 -11.42 4.69 -15.82
N TYR A 105 -10.78 4.00 -14.88
CA TYR A 105 -9.88 2.87 -15.20
C TYR A 105 -10.64 1.57 -15.46
N GLY A 106 -11.83 1.40 -14.86
CA GLY A 106 -12.50 0.11 -14.79
C GLY A 106 -11.69 -0.93 -13.99
N ILE A 107 -12.28 -2.10 -13.76
CA ILE A 107 -11.60 -3.16 -13.01
C ILE A 107 -10.37 -3.69 -13.76
N ASP A 108 -10.44 -3.78 -15.09
CA ASP A 108 -9.35 -4.33 -15.90
C ASP A 108 -8.16 -3.38 -15.98
N GLY A 109 -8.38 -2.07 -16.07
CA GLY A 109 -7.30 -1.07 -16.02
C GLY A 109 -6.58 -1.07 -14.68
N LEU A 110 -7.33 -1.14 -13.56
CA LEU A 110 -6.73 -1.24 -12.23
C LEU A 110 -5.91 -2.52 -12.06
N ARG A 111 -6.45 -3.66 -12.52
CA ARG A 111 -5.73 -4.95 -12.50
C ARG A 111 -4.47 -4.93 -13.35
N HIS A 112 -4.54 -4.31 -14.54
CA HIS A 112 -3.38 -4.17 -15.43
C HIS A 112 -2.24 -3.46 -14.71
N HIS A 113 -2.51 -2.32 -14.06
CA HIS A 113 -1.47 -1.58 -13.34
C HIS A 113 -0.90 -2.35 -12.15
N VAL A 114 -1.74 -3.01 -11.34
CA VAL A 114 -1.26 -3.85 -10.22
C VAL A 114 -0.32 -4.95 -10.74
N ARG A 115 -0.74 -5.67 -11.78
CA ARG A 115 0.07 -6.73 -12.40
C ARG A 115 1.38 -6.22 -12.95
N GLU A 116 1.36 -5.08 -13.64
CA GLU A 116 2.59 -4.50 -14.22
C GLU A 116 3.57 -4.08 -13.13
N HIS A 117 3.10 -3.44 -12.06
CA HIS A 117 3.94 -3.09 -10.92
C HIS A 117 4.55 -4.32 -10.23
N VAL A 118 3.78 -5.40 -10.05
CA VAL A 118 4.31 -6.66 -9.52
C VAL A 118 5.33 -7.27 -10.48
N ARG A 119 5.03 -7.34 -11.78
CA ARG A 119 5.94 -7.88 -12.80
C ARG A 119 7.28 -7.14 -12.80
N LEU A 120 7.25 -5.80 -12.77
CA LEU A 120 8.45 -4.98 -12.73
C LEU A 120 9.27 -5.18 -11.44
N ALA A 121 8.61 -5.33 -10.29
CA ALA A 121 9.29 -5.67 -9.04
C ALA A 121 9.92 -7.07 -9.09
N GLN A 122 9.27 -8.05 -9.72
CA GLN A 122 9.86 -9.39 -9.92
C GLN A 122 11.06 -9.36 -10.86
N VAL A 123 11.02 -8.55 -11.92
CA VAL A 123 12.18 -8.33 -12.81
C VAL A 123 13.36 -7.75 -12.02
N PHE A 124 13.14 -6.70 -11.23
CA PHE A 124 14.17 -6.12 -10.37
C PHE A 124 14.71 -7.14 -9.36
N ALA A 125 13.84 -7.87 -8.68
CA ALA A 125 14.24 -8.93 -7.75
C ALA A 125 15.02 -10.06 -8.45
N GLY A 126 14.76 -10.32 -9.73
CA GLY A 126 15.56 -11.22 -10.56
C GLY A 126 17.01 -10.74 -10.69
N TRP A 127 17.21 -9.49 -11.13
CA TRP A 127 18.56 -8.92 -11.26
C TRP A 127 19.34 -8.90 -9.95
N VAL A 128 18.66 -8.55 -8.84
CA VAL A 128 19.28 -8.56 -7.50
C VAL A 128 19.74 -9.97 -7.09
N ARG A 129 19.02 -11.03 -7.50
CA ARG A 129 19.42 -12.42 -7.20
C ARG A 129 20.54 -12.93 -8.11
N GLU A 130 20.63 -12.42 -9.34
CA GLU A 130 21.65 -12.80 -10.32
C GLU A 130 23.01 -12.15 -10.02
N ASP A 131 23.02 -11.02 -9.32
CA ASP A 131 24.23 -10.31 -8.93
C ASP A 131 24.81 -10.84 -7.61
N ALA A 132 26.06 -11.31 -7.64
CA ALA A 132 26.71 -11.98 -6.51
C ALA A 132 26.92 -11.07 -5.29
N ASP A 133 27.07 -9.76 -5.52
CA ASP A 133 27.33 -8.78 -4.47
C ASP A 133 26.05 -8.33 -3.75
N TRP A 134 24.88 -8.79 -4.20
CA TRP A 134 23.58 -8.39 -3.68
C TRP A 134 22.78 -9.57 -3.15
N GLU A 135 21.77 -9.23 -2.36
CA GLU A 135 20.76 -10.19 -1.93
C GLU A 135 19.38 -9.56 -1.81
N VAL A 136 18.36 -10.35 -2.15
CA VAL A 136 16.97 -10.07 -1.78
C VAL A 136 16.81 -10.46 -0.30
N ALA A 137 16.57 -9.47 0.56
CA ALA A 137 16.61 -9.63 2.01
C ALA A 137 15.32 -10.23 2.60
N ALA A 138 14.23 -10.28 1.84
CA ALA A 138 12.96 -10.90 2.23
C ALA A 138 12.16 -11.33 0.99
N PRO A 139 11.21 -12.29 1.11
CA PRO A 139 10.29 -12.61 0.02
C PRO A 139 9.59 -11.35 -0.51
N ALA A 140 9.53 -11.23 -1.84
CA ALA A 140 8.92 -10.08 -2.52
C ALA A 140 7.69 -10.54 -3.32
N PRO A 141 6.55 -10.87 -2.69
CA PRO A 141 5.40 -11.43 -3.41
C PRO A 141 4.60 -10.41 -4.26
N LEU A 142 4.84 -9.11 -4.05
CA LEU A 142 4.13 -8.02 -4.70
C LEU A 142 5.13 -7.04 -5.34
N ASN A 143 4.97 -5.75 -5.07
CA ASN A 143 5.67 -4.64 -5.73
C ASN A 143 6.75 -3.96 -4.88
N LEU A 144 7.03 -4.46 -3.67
CA LEU A 144 8.11 -4.00 -2.81
C LEU A 144 9.22 -5.04 -2.78
N VAL A 145 10.43 -4.63 -3.13
CA VAL A 145 11.64 -5.46 -3.00
C VAL A 145 12.52 -4.87 -1.90
N CYS A 146 12.76 -5.69 -0.87
CA CYS A 146 13.75 -5.43 0.16
C CYS A 146 15.06 -6.11 -0.23
N PHE A 147 16.14 -5.36 -0.36
CA PHE A 147 17.41 -5.85 -0.86
C PHE A 147 18.58 -5.14 -0.18
N ARG A 148 19.77 -5.72 -0.26
CA ARG A 148 20.98 -5.11 0.28
C ARG A 148 22.23 -5.62 -0.42
N HIS A 149 23.25 -4.78 -0.47
CA HIS A 149 24.60 -5.15 -0.85
C HIS A 149 25.25 -5.97 0.27
N ARG A 150 26.03 -6.99 -0.08
CA ARG A 150 26.69 -7.92 0.87
C ARG A 150 27.85 -7.29 1.63
N GLY A 151 28.40 -6.19 1.12
CA GLY A 151 29.47 -5.40 1.76
C GLY A 151 29.11 -4.72 3.08
N GLY A 152 27.89 -4.87 3.60
CA GLY A 152 27.49 -4.42 4.93
C GLY A 152 26.75 -3.09 4.99
N ASP A 153 26.38 -2.68 6.20
CA ASP A 153 25.50 -1.52 6.45
C ASP A 153 26.10 -0.20 5.94
N GLU A 154 27.40 0.02 6.12
CA GLU A 154 28.07 1.24 5.65
C GLU A 154 27.98 1.39 4.12
N VAL A 155 28.18 0.29 3.39
CA VAL A 155 28.07 0.28 1.93
C VAL A 155 26.64 0.56 1.49
N ASN A 156 25.64 -0.07 2.12
CA ASN A 156 24.23 0.18 1.81
C ASN A 156 23.80 1.62 2.14
N GLY A 157 24.32 2.20 3.22
CA GLY A 157 24.09 3.60 3.59
C GLY A 157 24.62 4.55 2.53
N ARG A 158 25.89 4.39 2.12
CA ARG A 158 26.51 5.18 1.05
C ARG A 158 25.74 5.05 -0.27
N ILE A 159 25.39 3.83 -0.69
CA ILE A 159 24.60 3.60 -1.92
C ILE A 159 23.32 4.42 -1.89
N MET A 160 22.55 4.34 -0.80
CA MET A 160 21.28 5.07 -0.64
C MET A 160 21.48 6.59 -0.72
N GLU A 161 22.48 7.12 0.00
CA GLU A 161 22.79 8.55 0.00
C GLU A 161 23.19 9.03 -1.40
N THR A 162 24.07 8.30 -2.08
CA THR A 162 24.54 8.63 -3.44
C THR A 162 23.39 8.67 -4.44
N VAL A 163 22.54 7.63 -4.49
CA VAL A 163 21.46 7.59 -5.49
C VAL A 163 20.37 8.62 -5.21
N ASN A 164 20.06 8.88 -3.93
CA ASN A 164 19.10 9.91 -3.54
C ASN A 164 19.63 11.33 -3.83
N ALA A 165 20.91 11.60 -3.55
CA ALA A 165 21.55 12.87 -3.85
C ALA A 165 21.59 13.17 -5.36
N GLY A 166 21.67 12.14 -6.20
CA GLY A 166 21.59 12.28 -7.65
C GLY A 166 20.22 12.73 -8.18
N GLY A 167 19.15 12.66 -7.37
CA GLY A 167 17.82 13.16 -7.72
C GLY A 167 17.09 12.40 -8.84
N ARG A 168 17.66 11.29 -9.34
CA ARG A 168 17.10 10.47 -10.43
C ARG A 168 16.16 9.39 -9.94
N ILE A 169 16.42 8.88 -8.74
CA ILE A 169 15.56 7.92 -8.02
C ILE A 169 15.49 8.34 -6.56
N PHE A 170 14.46 7.87 -5.86
CA PHE A 170 14.36 8.02 -4.42
C PHE A 170 14.05 6.66 -3.79
N ILE A 171 14.94 6.18 -2.94
CA ILE A 171 14.76 4.96 -2.16
C ILE A 171 14.87 5.25 -0.67
N THR A 172 14.23 4.40 0.11
CA THR A 172 14.29 4.44 1.59
C THR A 172 14.88 3.13 2.10
N HIS A 173 15.16 3.08 3.40
CA HIS A 173 15.68 1.89 4.05
C HIS A 173 14.77 1.40 5.18
N THR A 174 15.09 0.22 5.70
CA THR A 174 14.61 -0.33 6.96
C THR A 174 15.73 -1.17 7.59
N ARG A 175 15.47 -1.78 8.74
CA ARG A 175 16.34 -2.80 9.33
C ARG A 175 15.60 -4.13 9.39
N LEU A 176 16.15 -5.16 8.74
CA LEU A 176 15.70 -6.54 8.85
C LEU A 176 16.79 -7.35 9.55
N ASP A 177 16.44 -8.02 10.64
CA ASP A 177 17.38 -8.76 11.50
C ASP A 177 18.61 -7.94 11.89
N GLY A 178 18.36 -6.67 12.26
CA GLY A 178 19.40 -5.74 12.67
C GLY A 178 20.30 -5.21 11.54
N ARG A 179 20.06 -5.55 10.26
CA ARG A 179 20.88 -5.15 9.11
C ARG A 179 20.18 -4.11 8.24
N LEU A 180 20.91 -3.08 7.81
CA LEU A 180 20.39 -2.05 6.91
C LEU A 180 19.94 -2.69 5.58
N THR A 181 18.71 -2.39 5.19
CA THR A 181 18.05 -2.99 4.03
C THR A 181 17.40 -1.90 3.21
N LEU A 182 17.75 -1.82 1.93
CA LEU A 182 17.18 -0.88 0.97
C LEU A 182 15.82 -1.37 0.48
N ARG A 183 14.94 -0.41 0.14
CA ARG A 183 13.56 -0.68 -0.27
C ARG A 183 13.26 0.02 -1.59
N LEU A 184 12.96 -0.78 -2.62
CA LEU A 184 12.47 -0.30 -3.90
C LEU A 184 11.01 -0.72 -4.04
N SER A 185 10.12 0.29 -4.10
CA SER A 185 8.67 0.08 -4.23
C SER A 185 8.21 0.55 -5.61
N VAL A 186 7.81 -0.38 -6.48
CA VAL A 186 7.27 -0.06 -7.79
C VAL A 186 5.79 0.27 -7.67
N GLY A 187 5.38 1.49 -8.03
CA GLY A 187 3.96 1.84 -7.89
C GLY A 187 3.54 3.19 -8.46
N GLN A 188 4.46 3.94 -9.08
CA GLN A 188 4.11 5.21 -9.71
C GLN A 188 3.45 4.96 -11.07
N THR A 189 2.41 5.73 -11.38
CA THR A 189 1.52 5.54 -12.54
C THR A 189 2.22 5.36 -13.89
N HIS A 190 3.38 5.98 -14.06
CA HIS A 190 4.14 5.97 -15.31
C HIS A 190 5.49 5.23 -15.19
N THR A 191 5.70 4.43 -14.14
CA THR A 191 6.89 3.57 -14.07
C THR A 191 6.83 2.52 -15.17
N GLU A 192 7.94 2.36 -15.87
CA GLU A 192 8.12 1.40 -16.97
C GLU A 192 9.41 0.63 -16.71
N LYS A 193 9.64 -0.46 -17.45
CA LYS A 193 10.84 -1.28 -17.32
C LYS A 193 12.14 -0.46 -17.41
N ARG A 194 12.24 0.47 -18.37
CA ARG A 194 13.41 1.35 -18.53
C ARG A 194 13.74 2.18 -17.27
N HIS A 195 12.73 2.55 -16.48
CA HIS A 195 12.92 3.31 -15.25
C HIS A 195 13.49 2.42 -14.14
N VAL A 196 13.07 1.15 -14.11
CA VAL A 196 13.56 0.14 -13.16
C VAL A 196 14.96 -0.33 -13.53
N GLU A 197 15.27 -0.47 -14.83
CA GLU A 197 16.64 -0.71 -15.35
C GLU A 197 17.59 0.42 -14.95
N MET A 198 17.19 1.68 -15.20
CA MET A 198 17.97 2.85 -14.78
C MET A 198 18.20 2.87 -13.27
N ALA A 199 17.19 2.54 -12.47
CA ALA A 199 17.34 2.47 -11.01
C ALA A 199 18.38 1.41 -10.60
N TRP A 200 18.36 0.25 -11.25
CA TRP A 200 19.32 -0.81 -10.99
C TRP A 200 20.76 -0.43 -11.39
N ASP A 201 20.94 0.21 -12.55
CA ASP A 201 22.26 0.68 -13.00
C ASP A 201 22.84 1.73 -12.05
N LEU A 202 22.01 2.66 -11.54
CA LEU A 202 22.43 3.63 -10.54
C LEU A 202 22.86 2.98 -9.22
N LEU A 203 22.12 1.95 -8.78
CA LEU A 203 22.44 1.21 -7.55
C LEU A 203 23.77 0.45 -7.69
N ARG A 204 24.00 -0.23 -8.82
CA ARG A 204 25.28 -0.91 -9.09
C ARG A 204 26.44 0.07 -9.22
N GLY A 205 26.22 1.18 -9.93
CA GLY A 205 27.22 2.25 -10.06
C GLY A 205 27.63 2.85 -8.71
N ALA A 206 26.67 3.06 -7.81
CA ALA A 206 26.93 3.56 -6.47
C ALA A 206 27.60 2.54 -5.54
N ALA A 207 27.50 1.23 -5.84
CA ALA A 207 28.16 0.17 -5.07
C ALA A 207 29.64 -0.02 -5.45
N GLY A 208 29.99 0.26 -6.72
CA GLY A 208 31.36 0.16 -7.24
C GLY A 208 32.27 1.36 -6.96
N GLY A 209 31.78 2.38 -6.27
CA GLY A 209 32.52 3.57 -5.82
C GLY A 209 32.83 3.57 -4.32
#